data_AF-A0A920W0M8-F1
#
_entry.id   AF-A0A920W0M8-F1
#
_cell.length_a   1.000
_cell.length_b   1.000
_cell.length_c   1.000
_cell.angle_alpha   90.00
_cell.angle_beta   90.00
_cell.angle_gamma   90.00
#
_symmetry.space_group_name_H-M   'P 1'
#
loop_
_entity.id
_entity.type
_entity.pdbx_description
1 polymer ?
#
loop_
_entity_poly.entity_id
_entity_poly.type
_entity_poly.pdbx_seq_one_letter_code
_entity_poly.pdbx_strand_id
1 'polypeptide(L)'
;MQSAEVQPSMRELLTFRNRVEQFSPSCILLEPDSDVQLVSTALQGQSISRETVDLIWGMKLRMEFRDSAEILLGVAESFRRCLAN
;
A
#
# COMPACT_ATOMS: atom_id res chain seq x y z
N MET A 1 -12.47 -3.42 13.56
CA MET A 1 -11.26 -3.57 12.71
C MET A 1 -11.67 -4.46 11.56
N GLN A 2 -11.64 -3.96 10.32
CA GLN A 2 -11.77 -4.81 9.14
C GLN A 2 -10.42 -5.53 8.95
N SER A 3 -10.45 -6.83 8.67
CA SER A 3 -9.23 -7.58 8.34
C SER A 3 -8.80 -7.23 6.91
N ALA A 4 -7.50 -7.02 6.68
CA ALA A 4 -6.93 -6.81 5.34
C ALA A 4 -7.20 -8.00 4.39
N GLU A 5 -7.53 -9.17 4.95
CA GLU A 5 -7.89 -10.38 4.21
C GLU A 5 -9.31 -10.35 3.60
N VAL A 6 -10.14 -9.38 3.98
CA VAL A 6 -11.51 -9.26 3.46
C VAL A 6 -11.52 -8.34 2.25
N GLN A 7 -11.89 -8.89 1.09
CA GLN A 7 -12.04 -8.11 -0.12
C GLN A 7 -13.07 -6.98 0.09
N PRO A 8 -12.76 -5.74 -0.32
CA PRO A 8 -13.68 -4.62 -0.20
C PRO A 8 -14.93 -4.86 -1.04
N SER A 9 -16.06 -4.37 -0.53
CA SER A 9 -17.31 -4.33 -1.29
C SER A 9 -17.20 -3.38 -2.50
N MET A 10 -18.11 -3.55 -3.47
CA MET A 10 -18.20 -2.64 -4.61
C MET A 10 -18.44 -1.18 -4.20
N ARG A 11 -19.16 -0.95 -3.10
CA ARG A 11 -19.40 0.41 -2.59
C ARG A 11 -18.13 1.05 -2.04
N GLU A 12 -17.29 0.27 -1.36
CA GLU A 12 -16.00 0.74 -0.86
C GLU A 12 -15.03 1.03 -2.02
N LEU A 13 -15.03 0.19 -3.06
CA LEU A 13 -14.23 0.44 -4.28
C LEU A 13 -14.64 1.74 -4.99
N LEU A 14 -15.94 2.00 -5.15
CA LEU A 14 -16.43 3.26 -5.74
C LEU A 14 -16.07 4.48 -4.87
N THR A 15 -16.16 4.34 -3.54
CA THR A 15 -15.77 5.39 -2.62
C THR A 15 -14.28 5.69 -2.71
N PHE A 16 -13.45 4.65 -2.81
CA PHE A 16 -12.01 4.79 -3.01
C PHE A 16 -11.70 5.53 -4.32
N ARG A 17 -12.32 5.13 -5.43
CA ARG A 17 -12.14 5.80 -6.74
C ARG A 17 -12.42 7.30 -6.68
N ASN A 18 -13.56 7.68 -6.10
CA ASN A 18 -13.92 9.09 -5.95
C ASN A 18 -12.88 9.88 -5.15
N ARG A 19 -12.28 9.27 -4.11
CA ARG A 19 -11.22 9.90 -3.33
C ARG A 19 -9.93 10.02 -4.14
N VAL A 20 -9.54 8.98 -4.87
CA VAL A 20 -8.37 9.02 -5.73
C VAL A 20 -8.51 10.12 -6.79
N GLU A 21 -9.68 10.25 -7.42
CA GLU A 21 -9.94 11.36 -8.36
C GLU A 21 -9.88 12.72 -7.66
N GLN A 22 -10.52 12.87 -6.50
CA GLN A 22 -10.57 14.13 -5.76
C GLN A 22 -9.19 14.60 -5.28
N PHE A 23 -8.37 13.69 -4.75
CA PHE A 23 -7.07 14.03 -4.20
C PHE A 23 -5.93 13.91 -5.21
N SER A 24 -6.17 13.24 -6.35
CA SER A 24 -5.21 13.02 -7.43
C SER A 24 -3.80 12.65 -6.91
N PRO A 25 -3.67 11.58 -6.09
CA PRO A 25 -2.39 11.22 -5.48
C PRO A 25 -1.39 10.81 -6.57
N SER A 26 -0.13 11.23 -6.43
CA SER A 26 0.95 10.79 -7.33
C SER A 26 1.36 9.34 -7.06
N CYS A 27 1.16 8.86 -5.83
CA CYS A 27 1.59 7.53 -5.40
C CYS A 27 0.63 6.87 -4.39
N ILE A 28 0.58 5.54 -4.39
CA ILE A 28 -0.12 4.70 -3.41
C ILE A 28 0.83 3.67 -2.82
N LEU A 29 0.69 3.45 -1.51
CA LEU A 29 1.42 2.44 -0.76
C LEU A 29 0.64 1.12 -0.71
N LEU A 30 1.31 0.00 -0.95
CA LEU A 30 0.74 -1.35 -0.97
C LEU A 30 1.50 -2.26 -0.03
N GLU A 31 0.80 -3.19 0.64
CA GLU A 31 1.46 -4.25 1.41
C GLU A 31 2.02 -5.34 0.46
N PRO A 32 3.04 -6.13 0.87
CA PRO A 32 3.70 -7.10 0.00
C PRO A 32 2.77 -8.17 -0.58
N ASP A 33 1.70 -8.51 0.13
CA ASP A 33 0.69 -9.51 -0.19
C ASP A 33 -0.61 -8.92 -0.76
N SER A 34 -0.62 -7.63 -1.09
CA SER A 34 -1.77 -6.97 -1.72
C SER A 34 -2.09 -7.55 -3.11
N ASP A 35 -3.39 -7.75 -3.39
CA ASP A 35 -3.86 -8.18 -4.71
C ASP A 35 -3.70 -7.06 -5.75
N VAL A 36 -2.72 -7.22 -6.62
CA VAL A 36 -2.39 -6.28 -7.71
C VAL A 36 -3.56 -6.08 -8.68
N GLN A 37 -4.39 -7.10 -8.92
CA GLN A 37 -5.54 -6.99 -9.82
C GLN A 37 -6.66 -6.15 -9.20
N LEU A 38 -6.90 -6.34 -7.90
CA LEU A 38 -7.85 -5.51 -7.15
C LEU A 38 -7.40 -4.05 -7.14
N VAL A 39 -6.12 -3.79 -6.89
CA VAL A 39 -5.55 -2.43 -6.92
C VAL A 39 -5.70 -1.83 -8.31
N SER A 40 -5.36 -2.56 -9.38
CA SER A 40 -5.52 -2.08 -10.75
C SER A 40 -6.99 -1.75 -11.08
N THR A 41 -7.92 -2.58 -10.61
CA THR A 41 -9.36 -2.32 -10.74
C THR A 41 -9.79 -1.09 -9.95
N ALA A 42 -9.28 -0.93 -8.73
CA ALA A 42 -9.58 0.21 -7.88
C ALA A 42 -9.08 1.53 -8.47
N LEU A 43 -7.98 1.51 -9.23
CA LEU A 43 -7.41 2.71 -9.85
C LEU A 43 -7.96 3.06 -11.24
N GLN A 44 -8.79 2.20 -11.84
CA GLN A 44 -9.49 2.47 -13.10
C GLN A 44 -8.58 3.02 -14.24
N GLY A 45 -7.35 2.51 -14.32
CA GLY A 45 -6.40 2.93 -15.37
C GLY A 45 -5.70 4.27 -15.12
N GLN A 46 -5.86 4.89 -13.94
CA GLN A 46 -5.05 6.04 -13.54
C GLN A 46 -3.58 5.63 -13.39
N SER A 47 -2.68 6.44 -13.96
CA SER A 47 -1.23 6.23 -13.91
C SER A 47 -0.64 6.74 -12.59
N ILE A 48 -0.99 6.08 -11.49
CA ILE A 48 -0.50 6.38 -10.14
C ILE A 48 0.66 5.44 -9.81
N SER A 49 1.78 5.97 -9.32
CA SER A 49 2.93 5.14 -8.94
C SER A 49 2.60 4.28 -7.72
N ARG A 50 3.25 3.13 -7.59
CA ARG A 50 2.97 2.17 -6.52
C ARG A 50 4.26 1.85 -5.78
N GLU A 51 4.24 1.98 -4.47
CA GLU A 51 5.36 1.64 -3.61
C GLU A 51 4.93 0.55 -2.64
N THR A 52 5.72 -0.52 -2.56
CA THR A 52 5.47 -1.56 -1.55
C THR A 52 6.03 -1.12 -0.21
N VAL A 53 5.20 -1.23 0.84
CA VAL A 53 5.57 -0.96 2.23
C VAL A 53 5.31 -2.21 3.05
N ASP A 54 6.35 -2.70 3.71
CA ASP A 54 6.25 -3.81 4.65
C ASP A 54 5.92 -3.23 6.03
N LEU A 55 4.64 -3.30 6.41
CA LEU A 55 4.13 -2.76 7.68
C LEU A 55 4.22 -3.79 8.82
N ILE A 56 4.38 -5.08 8.52
CA ILE A 56 4.37 -6.18 9.47
C ILE A 56 5.32 -7.27 8.96
N TRP A 57 6.35 -7.62 9.77
CA TRP A 57 7.26 -8.78 9.70
C TRP A 57 6.85 -9.92 8.74
N GLY A 58 6.85 -9.69 7.43
CA GLY A 58 6.02 -10.46 6.50
C GLY A 58 6.76 -10.93 5.26
N MET A 59 7.55 -11.99 5.44
CA MET A 59 8.17 -12.84 4.39
C MET A 59 9.45 -12.35 3.72
N LYS A 60 10.51 -12.13 4.51
CA LYS A 60 11.86 -12.77 4.35
C LYS A 60 12.83 -12.32 5.43
N LEU A 61 12.46 -12.44 6.70
CA LEU A 61 13.42 -12.30 7.80
C LEU A 61 13.39 -13.58 8.62
N ARG A 62 14.08 -14.59 8.09
CA ARG A 62 14.59 -15.69 8.89
C ARG A 62 15.40 -15.07 10.03
N MET A 63 14.85 -15.11 11.24
CA MET A 63 15.56 -15.20 12.52
C MET A 63 16.89 -14.44 12.57
N GLU A 64 16.84 -13.12 12.62
CA GLU A 64 17.84 -12.29 13.28
C GLU A 64 17.08 -11.03 13.67
N PHE A 65 17.00 -10.75 14.97
CA PHE A 65 16.24 -9.64 15.54
C PHE A 65 16.73 -8.32 14.95
N ARG A 66 16.13 -7.86 13.86
CA ARG A 66 16.32 -6.49 13.39
C ARG A 66 15.66 -5.56 14.39
N ASP A 67 16.43 -4.58 14.82
CA ASP A 67 16.02 -3.58 15.78
C ASP A 67 14.79 -2.83 15.25
N SER A 68 13.83 -2.51 16.12
CA SER A 68 12.59 -1.80 15.76
C SER A 68 12.83 -0.54 14.92
N ALA A 69 14.01 0.09 15.08
CA ALA A 69 14.47 1.22 14.29
C ALA A 69 14.60 0.92 12.79
N GLU A 70 15.06 -0.27 12.40
CA GLU A 70 15.25 -0.62 10.98
C GLU A 70 13.93 -0.78 10.23
N ILE A 71 12.89 -1.25 10.91
CA ILE A 71 11.54 -1.36 10.36
C ILE A 71 10.96 0.02 10.14
N LEU A 72 11.07 0.89 11.15
CA LEU A 72 10.62 2.29 11.04
C LEU A 72 11.35 3.03 9.92
N LEU A 73 12.65 2.79 9.77
CA LEU A 73 13.43 3.33 8.65
C LEU A 73 12.93 2.79 7.30
N GLY A 74 12.64 1.49 7.19
CA GLY A 74 12.08 0.89 5.98
C GLY A 74 10.74 1.51 5.59
N VAL A 75 9.83 1.67 6.55
CA VAL A 75 8.54 2.34 6.35
C VAL A 75 8.75 3.79 5.92
N ALA A 76 9.57 4.55 6.66
CA ALA A 76 9.87 5.95 6.34
C ALA A 76 10.44 6.11 4.94
N GLU A 77 11.32 5.20 4.51
CA GLU A 77 11.93 5.23 3.19
C GLU A 77 10.93 4.90 2.07
N SER A 78 10.01 3.96 2.28
CA SER A 78 8.91 3.71 1.33
C SER A 78 7.98 4.92 1.19
N PHE A 79 7.64 5.59 2.30
CA PHE A 79 6.90 6.86 2.24
C PHE A 79 7.68 7.94 1.51
N ARG A 80 8.99 8.08 1.79
CA ARG A 80 9.85 9.07 1.13
C ARG A 80 9.91 8.85 -0.38
N ARG A 81 10.05 7.60 -0.85
CA ARG A 81 10.01 7.26 -2.28
C ARG A 81 8.66 7.62 -2.91
N CYS A 82 7.57 7.29 -2.22
CA CYS A 82 6.22 7.55 -2.71
C CYS A 82 5.91 9.05 -2.82
N LEU A 83 6.40 9.87 -1.88
CA LEU A 83 6.22 11.32 -1.87
C LEU A 83 7.20 12.10 -2.76
N ALA A 84 8.32 11.49 -3.15
CA ALA A 84 9.33 12.10 -4.01
C ALA A 84 9.02 11.95 -5.51
N ASN A 85 7.97 11.21 -5.88
CA ASN A 85 7.43 11.10 -7.23
C ASN A 85 6.57 12.29 -7.61
#